data_AF-A0A1H7V1P0-F1
#
_entry.id   AF-A0A1H7V1P0-F1
#
_cell.length_a   1.000
_cell.length_b   1.000
_cell.length_c   1.000
_cell.angle_alpha   90.00
_cell.angle_beta   90.00
_cell.angle_gamma   90.00
#
_symmetry.space_group_name_H-M   'P 1'
#
loop_
_entity.id
_entity.type
_entity.pdbx_description
1 polymer ?
#
loop_
_entity_poly.entity_id
_entity_poly.type
_entity_poly.pdbx_seq_one_letter_code
_entity_poly.pdbx_strand_id
1 'polypeptide(L)'
;MPTRRGFIAAVAGLALARPSLAQTQPLVVYDDELKNGWQSWSWAKVDLAVPAGGSKPIKVQGEPWSALALHHDAFSTAGYTKLTFTINGGAQGGQTLMVKAMIDGKPVDTSYVIQPKAKTWAQVEVPLKDIAADGKTIDGIAWQGQANAYSPYYITRIQFE
;
A
#
# COMPACT_ATOMS: atom_id res chain seq x y z
N MET A 1 28.39 -73.02 7.62
CA MET A 1 27.12 -72.45 8.14
C MET A 1 27.19 -70.93 8.05
N PRO A 2 26.10 -70.25 7.69
CA PRO A 2 26.11 -69.42 6.48
C PRO A 2 26.01 -67.90 6.73
N THR A 3 26.50 -67.19 5.71
CA THR A 3 26.16 -65.84 5.27
C THR A 3 24.69 -65.44 5.46
N ARG A 4 24.44 -64.20 5.88
CA ARG A 4 23.13 -63.56 5.71
C ARG A 4 23.28 -62.22 4.98
N ARG A 5 22.96 -62.24 3.68
CA ARG A 5 22.59 -61.07 2.88
C ARG A 5 21.14 -60.72 3.19
N GLY A 6 20.81 -59.43 3.26
CA GLY A 6 19.43 -58.95 3.40
C GLY A 6 19.34 -57.48 2.96
N PHE A 7 18.67 -57.27 1.84
CA PHE A 7 18.56 -56.04 1.06
C PHE A 7 17.85 -54.90 1.82
N ILE A 8 18.37 -53.67 1.70
CA ILE A 8 17.58 -52.45 1.95
C ILE A 8 17.26 -51.85 0.58
N ALA A 9 15.98 -51.89 0.21
CA ALA A 9 15.44 -51.19 -0.94
C ALA A 9 15.38 -49.68 -0.62
N ALA A 10 16.14 -48.87 -1.36
CA ALA A 10 16.02 -47.43 -1.30
C ALA A 10 14.88 -46.99 -2.24
N VAL A 11 13.77 -46.56 -1.65
CA VAL A 11 12.72 -45.83 -2.38
C VAL A 11 13.20 -44.38 -2.51
N ALA A 12 13.67 -44.00 -3.69
CA ALA A 12 13.98 -42.62 -4.03
C ALA A 12 12.67 -41.85 -4.23
N GLY A 13 12.25 -41.07 -3.23
CA GLY A 13 11.15 -40.11 -3.37
C GLY A 13 11.60 -38.92 -4.20
N LEU A 14 11.01 -38.73 -5.39
CA LEU A 14 11.11 -37.47 -6.12
C LEU A 14 10.39 -36.37 -5.32
N ALA A 15 11.15 -35.49 -4.67
CA ALA A 15 10.61 -34.25 -4.13
C ALA A 15 10.29 -33.31 -5.31
N LEU A 16 9.00 -33.11 -5.59
CA LEU A 16 8.54 -32.04 -6.46
C LEU A 16 8.89 -30.70 -5.79
N ALA A 17 9.96 -30.06 -6.26
CA ALA A 17 10.26 -28.68 -5.90
C ALA A 17 9.13 -27.79 -6.44
N ARG A 18 8.26 -27.32 -5.54
CA ARG A 18 7.31 -26.25 -5.87
C ARG A 18 8.13 -24.99 -6.09
N PRO A 19 7.97 -24.27 -7.22
CA PRO A 19 8.59 -22.96 -7.36
C PRO A 19 8.03 -22.07 -6.23
N SER A 20 8.90 -21.64 -5.32
CA SER A 20 8.57 -20.52 -4.44
C SER A 20 8.50 -19.30 -5.34
N LEU A 21 7.33 -18.67 -5.45
CA LEU A 21 7.29 -17.30 -5.94
C LEU A 21 8.20 -16.50 -5.02
N ALA A 22 9.29 -15.95 -5.56
CA ALA A 22 10.14 -15.06 -4.80
C ALA A 22 9.25 -13.92 -4.30
N GLN A 23 9.13 -13.78 -2.98
CA GLN A 23 8.33 -12.70 -2.40
C GLN A 23 9.05 -11.40 -2.69
N THR A 24 8.44 -10.53 -3.49
CA THR A 24 8.95 -9.18 -3.74
C THR A 24 9.08 -8.46 -2.41
N GLN A 25 10.23 -7.84 -2.17
CA GLN A 25 10.42 -7.06 -0.94
C GLN A 25 9.49 -5.83 -0.97
N PRO A 26 8.82 -5.49 0.15
CA PRO A 26 7.91 -4.37 0.18
C PRO A 26 8.59 -3.05 -0.25
N LEU A 27 7.94 -2.29 -1.12
CA LEU A 27 8.38 -0.94 -1.44
C LEU A 27 7.73 0.05 -0.46
N VAL A 28 8.51 0.48 0.53
CA VAL A 28 8.03 1.45 1.51
C VAL A 28 7.89 2.83 0.88
N VAL A 29 6.71 3.40 0.97
CA VAL A 29 6.38 4.76 0.50
C VAL A 29 6.56 5.76 1.64
N TYR A 30 6.03 5.43 2.81
CA TYR A 30 6.08 6.28 3.99
C TYR A 30 6.13 5.45 5.27
N ASP A 31 7.13 5.72 6.12
CA ASP A 31 7.23 5.22 7.48
C ASP A 31 7.89 6.28 8.36
N ASP A 32 7.06 7.04 9.08
CA ASP A 32 7.38 8.25 9.85
C ASP A 32 8.06 9.41 9.08
N GLU A 33 8.45 9.16 7.84
CA GLU A 33 8.94 10.09 6.82
C GLU A 33 8.74 9.47 5.43
N LEU A 34 8.85 10.28 4.37
CA LEU A 34 8.85 9.76 3.00
C LEU A 34 10.11 8.93 2.77
N LYS A 35 9.97 7.75 2.18
CA LYS A 35 11.06 6.81 1.91
C LYS A 35 11.31 6.66 0.43
N ASN A 36 12.42 6.04 0.05
CA ASN A 36 12.65 5.50 -1.28
C ASN A 36 12.32 6.47 -2.43
N GLY A 37 12.70 7.75 -2.32
CA GLY A 37 12.50 8.74 -3.39
C GLY A 37 11.08 9.32 -3.52
N TRP A 38 10.13 8.90 -2.67
CA TRP A 38 8.76 9.42 -2.70
C TRP A 38 8.69 10.89 -2.27
N GLN A 39 7.80 11.63 -2.90
CA GLN A 39 7.59 13.07 -2.71
C GLN A 39 6.10 13.36 -2.51
N SER A 40 5.79 14.45 -1.82
CA SER A 40 4.40 14.93 -1.73
C SER A 40 4.09 15.86 -2.90
N TRP A 41 3.16 15.46 -3.76
CA TRP A 41 2.61 16.24 -4.88
C TRP A 41 1.13 16.56 -4.63
N SER A 42 0.79 16.71 -3.35
CA SER A 42 -0.59 16.83 -2.89
C SER A 42 -1.22 18.14 -3.30
N TRP A 43 -2.51 18.09 -3.63
CA TRP A 43 -3.35 19.29 -3.81
C TRP A 43 -4.41 19.43 -2.70
N ALA A 44 -4.32 18.62 -1.65
CA ALA A 44 -4.91 18.88 -0.34
C ALA A 44 -3.91 19.58 0.59
N LYS A 45 -4.39 20.08 1.73
CA LYS A 45 -3.48 20.55 2.79
C LYS A 45 -2.91 19.34 3.54
N VAL A 46 -1.60 19.23 3.50
CA VAL A 46 -0.84 18.10 4.04
C VAL A 46 0.23 18.60 5.00
N ASP A 47 0.21 18.07 6.21
CA ASP A 47 1.29 18.22 7.19
C ASP A 47 1.98 16.85 7.32
N LEU A 48 3.23 16.74 6.85
CA LEU A 48 4.02 15.50 6.94
C LEU A 48 4.60 15.32 8.35
N ALA A 49 4.80 14.06 8.76
CA ALA A 49 5.50 13.68 9.99
C ALA A 49 4.97 14.34 11.28
N VAL A 50 3.65 14.48 11.40
CA VAL A 50 3.00 15.05 12.59
C VAL A 50 3.13 14.09 13.76
N PRO A 51 3.71 14.47 14.91
CA PRO A 51 3.83 13.59 16.06
C PRO A 51 2.47 13.11 16.58
N ALA A 52 2.24 11.80 16.60
CA ALA A 52 1.01 11.18 17.11
C ALA A 52 1.35 9.91 17.92
N GLY A 53 1.67 10.11 19.20
CA GLY A 53 2.15 9.02 20.06
C GLY A 53 3.52 8.51 19.61
N GLY A 54 3.63 7.20 19.40
CA GLY A 54 4.86 6.53 18.95
C GLY A 54 5.06 6.47 17.43
N SER A 55 4.35 7.30 16.66
CA SER A 55 4.51 7.39 15.20
C SER A 55 4.34 8.84 14.73
N LYS A 56 4.78 9.12 13.50
CA LYS A 56 4.69 10.43 12.84
C LYS A 56 3.89 10.31 11.53
N PRO A 57 2.56 10.18 11.60
CA PRO A 57 1.72 10.11 10.40
C PRO A 57 1.72 11.41 9.57
N ILE A 58 1.25 11.28 8.35
CA ILE A 58 0.80 12.40 7.52
C ILE A 58 -0.59 12.81 8.01
N LYS A 59 -0.79 14.09 8.32
CA LYS A 59 -2.12 14.67 8.54
C LYS A 59 -2.61 15.30 7.25
N VAL A 60 -3.84 14.97 6.86
CA VAL A 60 -4.45 15.47 5.63
C VAL A 60 -5.80 16.08 5.95
N GLN A 61 -6.05 17.27 5.42
CA GLN A 61 -7.35 17.92 5.42
C GLN A 61 -7.59 18.53 4.04
N GLY A 62 -8.83 18.57 3.58
CA GLY A 62 -9.04 18.97 2.20
C GLY A 62 -10.43 19.46 1.87
N GLU A 63 -10.43 20.26 0.82
CA GLU A 63 -11.59 20.76 0.10
C GLU A 63 -12.14 19.69 -0.86
N PRO A 64 -13.31 19.89 -1.48
CA PRO A 64 -13.83 19.00 -2.51
C PRO A 64 -12.77 18.60 -3.54
N TRP A 65 -12.71 17.31 -3.87
CA TRP A 65 -11.81 16.71 -4.87
C TRP A 65 -10.31 16.86 -4.61
N SER A 66 -9.91 17.43 -3.48
CA SER A 66 -8.51 17.51 -3.08
C SER A 66 -7.95 16.14 -2.69
N ALA A 67 -6.62 15.95 -2.79
CA ALA A 67 -5.99 14.68 -2.44
C ALA A 67 -4.65 14.85 -1.73
N LEU A 68 -4.37 13.90 -0.83
CA LEU A 68 -2.99 13.49 -0.60
C LEU A 68 -2.53 12.76 -1.85
N ALA A 69 -1.46 13.24 -2.49
CA ALA A 69 -0.85 12.58 -3.61
C ALA A 69 0.64 12.42 -3.35
N LEU A 70 1.11 11.18 -3.45
CA LEU A 70 2.50 10.82 -3.29
C LEU A 70 3.02 10.38 -4.66
N HIS A 71 4.15 10.95 -5.08
CA HIS A 71 4.76 10.73 -6.37
C HIS A 71 6.15 10.11 -6.21
N HIS A 72 6.54 9.28 -7.18
CA HIS A 72 7.86 8.68 -7.33
C HIS A 72 8.22 8.66 -8.82
N ASP A 73 9.50 8.49 -9.16
CA ASP A 73 9.88 8.19 -10.55
C ASP A 73 9.12 6.95 -11.05
N ALA A 74 8.81 6.88 -12.34
CA ALA A 74 8.01 5.77 -12.88
C ALA A 74 8.65 4.41 -12.55
N PHE A 75 7.88 3.50 -11.95
CA PHE A 75 8.34 2.17 -11.53
C PHE A 75 7.31 1.09 -11.90
N SER A 76 7.78 -0.15 -12.07
CA SER A 76 6.92 -1.31 -12.33
C SER A 76 6.35 -1.86 -11.02
N THR A 77 5.05 -2.09 -11.00
CA THR A 77 4.36 -2.79 -9.90
C THR A 77 4.39 -4.31 -10.04
N ALA A 78 5.04 -4.85 -11.08
CA ALA A 78 5.15 -6.29 -11.29
C ALA A 78 5.80 -6.96 -10.06
N GLY A 79 5.11 -7.96 -9.51
CA GLY A 79 5.54 -8.66 -8.30
C GLY A 79 4.90 -8.13 -7.00
N TYR A 80 4.25 -6.96 -7.04
CA TYR A 80 3.37 -6.49 -5.98
C TYR A 80 1.92 -6.84 -6.30
N THR A 81 1.14 -7.14 -5.27
CA THR A 81 -0.26 -7.53 -5.36
C THR A 81 -1.20 -6.52 -4.69
N LYS A 82 -0.71 -5.76 -3.71
CA LYS A 82 -1.50 -4.80 -2.96
C LYS A 82 -0.69 -3.57 -2.53
N LEU A 83 -1.42 -2.51 -2.22
CA LEU A 83 -0.97 -1.36 -1.45
C LEU A 83 -1.52 -1.50 -0.03
N THR A 84 -0.68 -1.39 0.99
CA THR A 84 -1.10 -1.39 2.39
C THR A 84 -0.78 -0.06 3.05
N PHE A 85 -1.63 0.37 3.98
CA PHE A 85 -1.42 1.55 4.81
C PHE A 85 -2.24 1.49 6.09
N THR A 86 -1.82 2.24 7.12
CA THR A 86 -2.59 2.42 8.35
C THR A 86 -3.21 3.81 8.39
N ILE A 87 -4.52 3.90 8.58
CA ILE A 87 -5.28 5.15 8.53
C ILE A 87 -6.14 5.35 9.79
N ASN A 88 -6.33 6.61 10.20
CA ASN A 88 -7.22 7.04 11.27
C ASN A 88 -8.04 8.25 10.80
N GLY A 89 -9.36 8.18 10.96
CA GLY A 89 -10.29 9.22 10.48
C GLY A 89 -10.25 10.53 11.28
N GLY A 90 -9.32 10.69 12.22
CA GLY A 90 -9.23 11.85 13.09
C GLY A 90 -10.37 11.88 14.11
N ALA A 91 -10.75 13.08 14.56
CA ALA A 91 -11.75 13.21 15.61
C ALA A 91 -13.16 12.83 15.13
N GLN A 92 -13.47 13.10 13.85
CA GLN A 92 -14.80 12.93 13.25
C GLN A 92 -14.95 11.62 12.49
N GLY A 93 -13.92 11.17 11.77
CA GLY A 93 -14.03 10.06 10.82
C GLY A 93 -15.02 10.34 9.67
N GLY A 94 -15.39 9.29 8.94
CA GLY A 94 -16.46 9.34 7.94
C GLY A 94 -16.10 10.03 6.62
N GLN A 95 -14.83 10.38 6.43
CA GLN A 95 -14.33 10.78 5.12
C GLN A 95 -14.62 9.67 4.11
N THR A 96 -14.98 10.02 2.88
CA THR A 96 -15.04 9.05 1.78
C THR A 96 -13.88 9.36 0.85
N LEU A 97 -12.90 8.46 0.80
CA LEU A 97 -11.66 8.64 0.05
C LEU A 97 -11.58 7.61 -1.07
N MET A 98 -11.23 8.06 -2.27
CA MET A 98 -10.88 7.23 -3.41
C MET A 98 -9.36 7.03 -3.43
N VAL A 99 -8.92 5.78 -3.26
CA VAL A 99 -7.53 5.39 -3.48
C VAL A 99 -7.34 5.12 -4.96
N LYS A 100 -6.39 5.80 -5.59
CA LYS A 100 -6.14 5.76 -7.04
C LYS A 100 -4.64 5.64 -7.31
N ALA A 101 -4.27 4.86 -8.32
CA ALA A 101 -2.92 4.94 -8.86
C ALA A 101 -2.75 6.18 -9.74
N MET A 102 -1.51 6.60 -9.96
CA MET A 102 -1.15 7.70 -10.85
C MET A 102 -0.24 7.24 -11.98
N ILE A 103 -0.48 7.76 -13.17
CA ILE A 103 0.32 7.56 -14.38
C ILE A 103 0.49 8.93 -15.05
N ASP A 104 1.72 9.26 -15.45
CA ASP A 104 2.11 10.56 -16.00
C ASP A 104 1.65 11.74 -15.12
N GLY A 105 1.80 11.57 -13.81
CA GLY A 105 1.44 12.55 -12.78
C GLY A 105 -0.07 12.74 -12.58
N LYS A 106 -0.92 11.86 -13.11
CA LYS A 106 -2.39 11.98 -13.05
C LYS A 106 -3.06 10.75 -12.47
N PRO A 107 -4.06 10.90 -11.58
CA PRO A 107 -4.82 9.75 -11.10
C PRO A 107 -5.60 9.06 -12.21
N VAL A 108 -5.51 7.73 -12.28
CA VAL A 108 -6.33 6.91 -13.19
C VAL A 108 -7.81 6.96 -12.76
N ASP A 109 -8.74 6.61 -13.64
CA ASP A 109 -10.19 6.69 -13.33
C ASP A 109 -10.64 5.65 -12.31
N THR A 110 -10.09 4.44 -12.37
CA THR A 110 -10.39 3.35 -11.45
C THR A 110 -9.97 3.70 -10.02
N SER A 111 -10.84 3.42 -9.04
CA SER A 111 -10.57 3.73 -7.64
C SER A 111 -11.12 2.69 -6.68
N TYR A 112 -10.43 2.53 -5.55
CA TYR A 112 -10.91 1.77 -4.41
C TYR A 112 -11.39 2.73 -3.31
N VAL A 113 -12.65 2.62 -2.88
CA VAL A 113 -13.26 3.57 -1.94
C VAL A 113 -13.10 3.07 -0.50
N ILE A 114 -12.67 3.97 0.40
CA ILE A 114 -12.52 3.70 1.83
C ILE A 114 -13.23 4.75 2.68
N GLN A 115 -13.58 4.34 3.90
CA GLN A 115 -14.16 5.22 4.92
C GLN A 115 -13.46 5.00 6.28
N PRO A 116 -12.43 5.81 6.61
CA PRO A 116 -11.72 5.66 7.86
C PRO A 116 -12.60 6.00 9.07
N LYS A 117 -12.45 5.21 10.14
CA LYS A 117 -13.20 5.35 11.37
C LYS A 117 -12.63 6.45 12.27
N ALA A 118 -13.50 7.13 13.01
CA ALA A 118 -13.09 8.13 13.98
C ALA A 118 -12.20 7.51 15.06
N LYS A 119 -11.12 8.21 15.43
CA LYS A 119 -10.24 7.91 16.58
C LYS A 119 -9.70 6.48 16.60
N THR A 120 -9.65 5.82 15.44
CA THR A 120 -9.28 4.41 15.33
C THR A 120 -8.24 4.26 14.24
N TRP A 121 -7.07 3.72 14.58
CA TRP A 121 -6.09 3.28 13.59
C TRP A 121 -6.50 1.92 13.05
N ALA A 122 -6.59 1.78 11.73
CA ALA A 122 -6.87 0.54 11.06
C ALA A 122 -5.95 0.37 9.84
N GLN A 123 -5.45 -0.86 9.64
CA GLN A 123 -4.78 -1.22 8.40
C GLN A 123 -5.82 -1.39 7.29
N VAL A 124 -5.48 -0.90 6.12
CA VAL A 124 -6.23 -1.05 4.88
C VAL A 124 -5.35 -1.74 3.87
N GLU A 125 -5.92 -2.69 3.14
CA GLU A 125 -5.27 -3.36 2.02
C GLU A 125 -6.08 -3.07 0.75
N VAL A 126 -5.40 -2.53 -0.26
CA VAL A 126 -5.99 -2.20 -1.56
C VAL A 126 -5.34 -3.10 -2.61
N PRO A 127 -6.04 -4.09 -3.16
CA PRO A 127 -5.52 -4.89 -4.26
C PRO A 127 -5.16 -4.00 -5.45
N LEU A 128 -3.97 -4.15 -6.02
CA LEU A 128 -3.52 -3.27 -7.12
C LEU A 128 -4.41 -3.36 -8.36
N LYS A 129 -5.01 -4.54 -8.60
CA LYS A 129 -5.98 -4.75 -9.68
C LYS A 129 -7.22 -3.87 -9.54
N ASP A 130 -7.64 -3.58 -8.30
CA ASP A 130 -8.86 -2.80 -8.01
C ASP A 130 -8.63 -1.28 -8.20
N ILE A 131 -7.39 -0.87 -8.43
CA ILE A 131 -7.00 0.50 -8.81
C ILE A 131 -6.27 0.53 -10.17
N ALA A 132 -6.44 -0.52 -10.98
CA ALA A 132 -5.83 -0.67 -12.31
C ALA A 132 -4.29 -0.54 -12.35
N ALA A 133 -3.62 -0.91 -11.26
CA ALA A 133 -2.17 -0.82 -11.11
C ALA A 133 -1.45 -2.17 -11.17
N ASP A 134 -2.14 -3.31 -11.26
CA ASP A 134 -1.51 -4.63 -11.27
C ASP A 134 -0.64 -4.87 -12.52
N GLY A 135 0.65 -5.15 -12.30
CA GLY A 135 1.65 -5.37 -13.36
C GLY A 135 1.86 -4.18 -14.31
N LYS A 136 1.60 -2.94 -13.84
CA LYS A 136 1.72 -1.70 -14.62
C LYS A 136 2.96 -0.90 -14.23
N THR A 137 3.32 0.05 -15.07
CA THR A 137 4.21 1.14 -14.67
C THR A 137 3.35 2.30 -14.16
N ILE A 138 3.62 2.75 -12.94
CA ILE A 138 2.94 3.88 -12.29
C ILE A 138 3.98 4.86 -11.73
N ASP A 139 3.56 6.07 -11.40
CA ASP A 139 4.41 7.11 -10.81
C ASP A 139 3.84 7.74 -9.54
N GLY A 140 2.72 7.22 -9.02
CA GLY A 140 2.18 7.72 -7.78
C GLY A 140 0.93 7.01 -7.27
N ILE A 141 0.49 7.44 -6.09
CA ILE A 141 -0.77 7.05 -5.46
C ILE A 141 -1.44 8.30 -4.90
N ALA A 142 -2.76 8.39 -5.05
CA ALA A 142 -3.59 9.44 -4.47
C ALA A 142 -4.68 8.88 -3.56
N TRP A 143 -4.93 9.58 -2.45
CA TRP A 143 -6.12 9.44 -1.61
C TRP A 143 -6.97 10.69 -1.80
N GLN A 144 -7.90 10.62 -2.74
CA GLN A 144 -8.70 11.75 -3.20
C GLN A 144 -10.05 11.81 -2.47
N GLY A 145 -10.41 12.99 -1.95
CA GLY A 145 -11.73 13.26 -1.42
C GLY A 145 -12.82 13.33 -2.50
N GLN A 146 -14.08 13.35 -2.07
CA GLN A 146 -15.26 13.46 -2.94
C GLN A 146 -15.70 14.91 -3.10
N ALA A 147 -16.94 15.13 -3.56
CA ALA A 147 -17.53 16.45 -3.80
C ALA A 147 -17.70 17.35 -2.56
N ASN A 148 -17.40 16.86 -1.35
CA ASN A 148 -17.48 17.63 -0.11
C ASN A 148 -16.11 17.79 0.52
N ALA A 149 -15.89 18.92 1.20
CA ALA A 149 -14.76 19.09 2.10
C ALA A 149 -14.80 18.02 3.20
N TYR A 150 -13.63 17.62 3.68
CA TYR A 150 -13.50 16.54 4.65
C TYR A 150 -12.66 16.94 5.85
N SER A 151 -13.09 16.45 7.03
CA SER A 151 -12.37 16.65 8.29
C SER A 151 -10.99 15.99 8.24
N PRO A 152 -10.01 16.46 9.05
CA PRO A 152 -8.67 15.90 9.03
C PRO A 152 -8.64 14.40 9.30
N TYR A 153 -7.85 13.66 8.52
CA TYR A 153 -7.49 12.27 8.78
C TYR A 153 -5.96 12.14 8.86
N TYR A 154 -5.50 10.97 9.32
CA TYR A 154 -4.10 10.66 9.49
C TYR A 154 -3.77 9.33 8.79
N ILE A 155 -2.63 9.25 8.12
CA ILE A 155 -2.18 8.05 7.39
C ILE A 155 -0.68 7.81 7.60
N THR A 156 -0.27 6.56 7.74
CA THR A 156 1.14 6.14 7.95
C THR A 156 1.36 4.71 7.45
N ARG A 157 2.61 4.23 7.49
CA ARG A 157 3.04 2.87 7.13
C ARG A 157 2.53 2.45 5.75
N ILE A 158 2.79 3.29 4.75
CA ILE A 158 2.33 3.11 3.38
C ILE A 158 3.38 2.29 2.64
N GLN A 159 3.00 1.18 2.01
CA GLN A 159 3.91 0.34 1.22
C GLN A 159 3.20 -0.51 0.17
N PHE A 160 3.92 -0.87 -0.89
CA PHE A 160 3.50 -1.90 -1.84
C PHE A 160 4.00 -3.28 -1.38
N GLU A 161 3.17 -4.31 -1.51
CA GLU A 161 3.43 -5.71 -1.11
C GLU A 161 3.00 -6.71 -2.18
#